data_AF-A0A8J1YQ57-F1
#
_entry.id   AF-A0A8J1YQ57-F1
#
_cell.length_a   1.000
_cell.length_b   1.000
_cell.length_c   1.000
_cell.angle_alpha   90.00
_cell.angle_beta   90.00
_cell.angle_gamma   90.00
#
_symmetry.space_group_name_H-M   'P 1'
#
loop_
_entity.id
_entity.type
_entity.pdbx_description
1 polymer ?
#
loop_
_entity_poly.entity_id
_entity_poly.type
_entity_poly.pdbx_seq_one_letter_code
_entity_poly.pdbx_strand_id
1 'polypeptide(L)'
;MPLPEPGTVSFLPALIAHLHDQATLHTWNFDPTLLSVILIALIVRRGGLIIDVVRGDSDTRSRQRVDSVVNVVSALTETIFGRITHHARFSSTTEPENVPRLILCDLIGQNAGDGASGPSSTASRHPSHVPDIHRHPHSESPASPPLAATKLTHPKHHDLVLPEILIVSGLERAPSPAQIKLISTLSTSCVQLDGRTYVPPQPTGWITIWIRDAQGPELPSWVVDQFSCSTTVHPESLDPPPSGLTRQPLIPPAYIHNLSDLLPYTHLHPPLQIHISNLFSALSLHSRLRTVLTARAVLTFPDLVRAHRLLSAPFSLPSSWEEGLRRGRSVDGGEEAKRFGLGGGRGGVDTWGMRAGEEPDVRSLRGSHTRDEKAGQGLGEEDGEDWYAGLGDVHGAWGIGLRHRVRWRNEGDGVMWLLKQSAGDVSLRGQIERGKLKGKQRDIDQILEETLLTV
;
A
#
# COMPACT_ATOMS: atom_id res chain seq x y z
N MET A 1 20.09 -0.96 20.80
CA MET A 1 21.09 -1.21 19.74
C MET A 1 20.79 -0.26 18.58
N PRO A 2 21.75 0.16 17.75
CA PRO A 2 21.44 0.87 16.52
C PRO A 2 20.65 -0.04 15.56
N LEU A 3 19.84 0.55 14.69
CA LEU A 3 19.22 -0.17 13.57
C LEU A 3 20.29 -0.66 12.60
N PRO A 4 20.06 -1.77 11.87
CA PRO A 4 21.00 -2.23 10.84
C PRO A 4 21.18 -1.14 9.77
N GLU A 5 22.39 -1.03 9.24
CA GLU A 5 22.67 -0.12 8.13
C GLU A 5 22.09 -0.71 6.81
N PRO A 6 21.40 0.10 5.97
CA PRO A 6 20.91 -0.38 4.68
C PRO A 6 22.06 -0.94 3.81
N GLY A 7 21.79 -2.01 3.08
CA GLY A 7 22.79 -2.66 2.22
C GLY A 7 23.72 -3.65 2.93
N THR A 8 23.62 -3.78 4.25
CA THR A 8 24.28 -4.88 4.97
C THR A 8 23.79 -6.26 4.49
N VAL A 9 24.66 -7.26 4.53
CA VAL A 9 24.28 -8.64 4.19
C VAL A 9 23.16 -9.09 5.12
N SER A 10 22.09 -9.64 4.55
CA SER A 10 20.89 -10.03 5.29
C SER A 10 20.23 -8.86 6.04
N PHE A 11 20.25 -7.66 5.46
CA PHE A 11 19.66 -6.45 6.01
C PHE A 11 18.25 -6.65 6.59
N LEU A 12 17.31 -7.17 5.79
CA LEU A 12 15.92 -7.37 6.22
C LEU A 12 15.79 -8.42 7.35
N PRO A 13 16.40 -9.62 7.27
CA PRO A 13 16.49 -10.53 8.41
C PRO A 13 17.09 -9.90 9.67
N ALA A 14 18.16 -9.09 9.54
CA ALA A 14 18.79 -8.40 10.66
C ALA A 14 17.86 -7.35 11.28
N LEU A 15 17.08 -6.64 10.46
CA LEU A 15 16.07 -5.69 10.91
C LEU A 15 14.94 -6.40 11.67
N ILE A 16 14.45 -7.52 11.17
CA ILE A 16 13.42 -8.34 11.82
C ILE A 16 13.94 -8.88 13.16
N ALA A 17 15.17 -9.42 13.21
CA ALA A 17 15.80 -9.88 14.44
C ALA A 17 15.94 -8.74 15.46
N HIS A 18 16.40 -7.56 15.02
CA HIS A 18 16.49 -6.37 15.86
C HIS A 18 15.14 -5.96 16.48
N LEU A 19 14.04 -6.12 15.74
CA LEU A 19 12.69 -5.84 16.23
C LEU A 19 12.21 -6.89 17.23
N HIS A 20 12.47 -8.18 17.00
CA HIS A 20 12.15 -9.24 17.96
C HIS A 20 12.94 -9.12 19.27
N ASP A 21 14.16 -8.59 19.22
CA ASP A 21 14.98 -8.33 20.42
C ASP A 21 14.48 -7.14 21.27
N GLN A 22 13.50 -6.36 20.79
CA GLN A 22 12.94 -5.26 21.56
C GLN A 22 12.04 -5.79 22.68
N ALA A 23 12.29 -5.34 23.91
CA ALA A 23 11.51 -5.76 25.08
C ALA A 23 10.00 -5.48 24.95
N THR A 24 9.63 -4.43 24.21
CA THR A 24 8.23 -4.07 23.95
C THR A 24 7.51 -5.04 22.99
N LEU A 25 8.25 -5.78 22.16
CA LEU A 25 7.72 -6.73 21.18
C LEU A 25 7.97 -8.20 21.55
N HIS A 26 8.65 -8.49 22.66
CA HIS A 26 9.05 -9.86 22.99
C HIS A 26 7.86 -10.85 23.02
N THR A 27 6.68 -10.41 23.43
CA THR A 27 5.47 -11.26 23.48
C THR A 27 4.70 -11.32 22.16
N TRP A 28 5.11 -10.55 21.14
CA TRP A 28 4.41 -10.44 19.87
C TRP A 28 5.25 -11.02 18.73
N ASN A 29 4.82 -12.18 18.22
CA ASN A 29 5.40 -12.79 17.05
C ASN A 29 4.66 -12.30 15.78
N PHE A 30 5.04 -11.12 15.31
CA PHE A 30 4.46 -10.54 14.10
C PHE A 30 4.95 -11.25 12.83
N ASP A 31 4.13 -11.23 11.77
CA ASP A 31 4.47 -11.86 10.49
C ASP A 31 5.54 -11.05 9.73
N PRO A 32 6.72 -11.63 9.44
CA PRO A 32 7.82 -10.92 8.80
C PRO A 32 7.53 -10.52 7.36
N THR A 33 6.73 -11.30 6.64
CA THR A 33 6.35 -11.02 5.25
C THR A 33 5.43 -9.80 5.18
N LEU A 34 4.43 -9.73 6.05
CA LEU A 34 3.53 -8.58 6.18
C LEU A 34 4.30 -7.32 6.55
N LEU A 35 5.22 -7.40 7.52
CA LEU A 35 6.09 -6.28 7.88
C LEU A 35 6.89 -5.78 6.67
N SER A 36 7.48 -6.70 5.91
CA SER A 36 8.34 -6.39 4.75
C SER A 36 7.56 -5.73 3.63
N VAL A 37 6.34 -6.20 3.33
CA VAL A 37 5.49 -5.61 2.30
C VAL A 37 4.99 -4.22 2.72
N ILE A 38 4.65 -4.03 4.00
CA ILE A 38 4.31 -2.69 4.53
C ILE A 38 5.51 -1.75 4.41
N LEU A 39 6.73 -2.22 4.74
CA LEU A 39 7.96 -1.45 4.58
C LEU A 39 8.22 -1.07 3.11
N ILE A 40 8.04 -2.00 2.16
CA ILE A 40 8.14 -1.70 0.72
C ILE A 40 7.14 -0.61 0.31
N ALA A 41 5.88 -0.71 0.74
CA ALA A 41 4.87 0.31 0.45
C ALA A 41 5.26 1.68 1.03
N LEU A 42 5.85 1.70 2.24
CA LEU A 42 6.37 2.88 2.92
C LEU A 42 7.61 3.48 2.25
N ILE A 43 8.41 2.69 1.54
CA ILE A 43 9.58 3.14 0.78
C ILE A 43 9.17 3.69 -0.58
N VAL A 44 8.29 2.98 -1.31
CA VAL A 44 7.85 3.36 -2.67
C VAL A 44 6.94 4.58 -2.67
N ARG A 45 6.00 4.66 -1.72
CA ARG A 45 5.13 5.84 -1.49
C ARG A 45 4.35 6.29 -2.73
N ARG A 46 4.16 5.38 -3.69
CA ARG A 46 3.40 5.56 -4.93
C ARG A 46 2.33 4.49 -5.00
N GLY A 47 1.08 4.90 -4.81
CA GLY A 47 -0.06 4.00 -4.71
C GLY A 47 -0.25 3.41 -3.31
N GLY A 48 -1.28 2.58 -3.16
CA GLY A 48 -1.58 1.86 -1.92
C GLY A 48 -1.11 0.40 -1.89
N LEU A 49 -1.34 -0.25 -0.75
CA LEU A 49 -1.15 -1.69 -0.53
C LEU A 49 -2.51 -2.40 -0.40
N ILE A 50 -2.70 -3.54 -1.07
CA ILE A 50 -3.82 -4.45 -0.84
C ILE A 50 -3.38 -5.58 0.10
N ILE A 51 -4.17 -5.88 1.13
CA ILE A 51 -4.01 -7.05 1.98
C ILE A 51 -5.23 -7.95 1.79
N ASP A 52 -5.03 -9.05 1.09
CA ASP A 52 -6.03 -10.09 0.85
C ASP A 52 -6.14 -11.01 2.06
N VAL A 53 -7.28 -10.97 2.76
CA VAL A 53 -7.56 -11.84 3.90
C VAL A 53 -8.19 -13.14 3.40
N VAL A 54 -7.44 -14.24 3.47
CA VAL A 54 -7.90 -15.56 3.01
C VAL A 54 -8.87 -16.16 4.01
N ARG A 55 -9.93 -16.80 3.49
CA ARG A 55 -10.88 -17.57 4.30
C ARG A 55 -10.42 -19.02 4.39
N GLY A 56 -10.51 -19.60 5.58
CA GLY A 56 -10.53 -21.06 5.71
C GLY A 56 -11.90 -21.61 5.29
N ASP A 57 -11.94 -22.90 4.94
CA ASP A 57 -13.07 -23.55 4.24
C ASP A 57 -14.43 -23.52 4.96
N SER A 58 -14.49 -23.17 6.25
CA SER A 58 -15.69 -23.38 7.09
C SER A 58 -16.29 -22.14 7.73
N ASP A 59 -15.76 -20.93 7.47
CA ASP A 59 -16.05 -19.80 8.36
C ASP A 59 -16.99 -18.73 7.80
N THR A 60 -18.07 -18.47 8.54
CA THR A 60 -19.04 -17.39 8.28
C THR A 60 -18.59 -16.03 8.84
N ARG A 61 -17.51 -16.01 9.63
CA ARG A 61 -17.03 -14.82 10.37
C ARG A 61 -16.05 -13.95 9.57
N SER A 62 -16.28 -13.75 8.28
CA SER A 62 -15.33 -13.01 7.43
C SER A 62 -15.05 -11.59 7.94
N ARG A 63 -16.06 -10.95 8.52
CA ARG A 63 -15.95 -9.62 9.13
C ARG A 63 -14.99 -9.57 10.31
N GLN A 64 -15.06 -10.54 11.22
CA GLN A 64 -14.22 -10.59 12.42
C GLN A 64 -12.75 -10.80 12.03
N ARG A 65 -12.49 -11.59 10.99
CA ARG A 65 -11.15 -11.83 10.46
C ARG A 65 -10.53 -10.57 9.87
N VAL A 66 -11.29 -9.84 9.04
CA VAL A 66 -10.84 -8.54 8.51
C VAL A 66 -10.52 -7.56 9.65
N ASP A 67 -11.40 -7.48 10.66
CA ASP A 67 -11.18 -6.60 11.82
C ASP A 67 -9.93 -7.03 12.64
N SER A 68 -9.65 -8.34 12.74
CA SER A 68 -8.42 -8.85 13.35
C SER A 68 -7.15 -8.42 12.60
N VAL A 69 -7.17 -8.52 11.26
CA VAL A 69 -6.04 -8.09 10.42
C VAL A 69 -5.87 -6.58 10.48
N VAL A 70 -6.97 -5.81 10.51
CA VAL A 70 -6.93 -4.35 10.75
C VAL A 70 -6.18 -4.05 12.05
N ASN A 71 -6.52 -4.73 13.15
CA ASN A 71 -5.86 -4.50 14.44
C ASN A 71 -4.36 -4.79 14.39
N VAL A 72 -3.96 -5.89 13.74
CA VAL A 72 -2.53 -6.25 13.56
C VAL A 72 -1.81 -5.19 12.73
N VAL A 73 -2.37 -4.80 11.58
CA VAL A 73 -1.75 -3.81 10.68
C VAL A 73 -1.65 -2.44 11.35
N SER A 74 -2.70 -2.00 12.05
CA SER A 74 -2.68 -0.75 12.83
C SER A 74 -1.57 -0.78 13.89
N ALA A 75 -1.44 -1.88 14.63
CA ALA A 75 -0.40 -2.01 15.63
C ALA A 75 1.01 -2.00 15.02
N LEU A 76 1.22 -2.64 13.86
CA LEU A 76 2.50 -2.61 13.14
C LEU A 76 2.83 -1.17 12.70
N THR A 77 1.87 -0.46 12.12
CA THR A 77 2.08 0.88 11.60
C THR A 77 2.30 1.93 12.68
N GLU A 78 1.57 1.83 13.80
CA GLU A 78 1.72 2.75 14.94
C GLU A 78 2.95 2.44 15.78
N THR A 79 3.21 1.17 16.11
CA THR A 79 4.26 0.79 17.07
C THR A 79 5.61 0.69 16.38
N ILE A 80 5.70 -0.06 15.26
CA ILE A 80 6.99 -0.29 14.62
C ILE A 80 7.41 0.93 13.81
N PHE A 81 6.50 1.49 13.01
CA PHE A 81 6.84 2.61 12.11
C PHE A 81 6.51 4.01 12.66
N GLY A 82 5.82 4.11 13.82
CA GLY A 82 5.47 5.39 14.44
C GLY A 82 4.53 6.25 13.62
N ARG A 83 3.69 5.65 12.77
CA ARG A 83 2.83 6.37 11.83
C ARG A 83 1.46 6.64 12.41
N ILE A 84 0.96 7.86 12.21
CA ILE A 84 -0.42 8.20 12.55
C ILE A 84 -1.33 7.39 11.64
N THR A 85 -1.97 6.37 12.21
CA THR A 85 -2.79 5.42 11.48
C THR A 85 -4.26 5.63 11.79
N HIS A 86 -5.12 5.45 10.78
CA HIS A 86 -6.56 5.53 10.95
C HIS A 86 -7.30 4.49 10.14
N HIS A 87 -8.36 3.95 10.72
CA HIS A 87 -9.19 2.93 10.10
C HIS A 87 -10.50 3.52 9.59
N ALA A 88 -10.66 3.57 8.27
CA ALA A 88 -11.89 3.91 7.60
C ALA A 88 -12.66 2.63 7.20
N ARG A 89 -13.82 2.43 7.83
CA ARG A 89 -14.70 1.29 7.54
C ARG A 89 -15.82 1.69 6.57
N PHE A 90 -15.88 1.01 5.44
CA PHE A 90 -16.92 1.19 4.43
C PHE A 90 -17.98 0.09 4.54
N SER A 91 -19.18 0.40 4.05
CA SER A 91 -20.34 -0.49 4.05
C SER A 91 -21.24 -0.17 2.86
N SER A 92 -22.25 -1.02 2.62
CA SER A 92 -23.25 -0.81 1.57
C SER A 92 -24.09 0.46 1.74
N THR A 93 -24.07 1.07 2.94
CA THR A 93 -24.78 2.32 3.25
C THR A 93 -23.83 3.52 3.30
N THR A 94 -22.57 3.36 2.93
CA THR A 94 -21.62 4.48 2.92
C THR A 94 -21.93 5.40 1.74
N GLU A 95 -22.46 6.58 2.04
CA GLU A 95 -22.72 7.63 1.06
C GLU A 95 -21.42 8.40 0.70
N PRO A 96 -21.29 8.92 -0.54
CA PRO A 96 -20.09 9.62 -0.99
C PRO A 96 -19.75 10.86 -0.12
N GLU A 97 -20.74 11.59 0.37
CA GLU A 97 -20.58 12.75 1.27
C GLU A 97 -19.96 12.39 2.63
N ASN A 98 -20.09 11.13 3.06
CA ASN A 98 -19.53 10.66 4.33
C ASN A 98 -18.07 10.21 4.19
N VAL A 99 -17.57 9.99 2.96
CA VAL A 99 -16.20 9.52 2.72
C VAL A 99 -15.13 10.46 3.31
N PRO A 100 -15.19 11.80 3.11
CA PRO A 100 -14.24 12.71 3.76
C PRO A 100 -14.21 12.58 5.28
N ARG A 101 -15.37 12.37 5.91
CA ARG A 101 -15.48 12.21 7.38
C ARG A 101 -14.92 10.88 7.86
N LEU A 102 -15.09 9.81 7.09
CA LEU A 102 -14.51 8.49 7.41
C LEU A 102 -12.99 8.49 7.33
N ILE A 103 -12.42 9.37 6.50
CA ILE A 103 -10.99 9.46 6.26
C ILE A 103 -10.27 10.29 7.34
N LEU A 104 -10.89 11.38 7.79
CA LEU A 104 -10.28 12.29 8.77
C LEU A 104 -10.31 11.67 10.17
N CYS A 105 -9.23 11.88 10.92
CA CYS A 105 -9.09 11.39 12.29
C CYS A 105 -9.54 12.46 13.27
N ASP A 106 -10.29 12.06 14.29
CA ASP A 106 -10.49 12.88 15.49
C ASP A 106 -9.40 12.55 16.50
N LEU A 107 -8.42 13.45 16.66
CA LEU A 107 -7.30 13.26 17.60
C LEU A 107 -7.74 13.28 19.06
N ILE A 108 -8.85 13.96 19.39
CA ILE A 108 -9.30 14.11 20.78
C ILE A 108 -9.94 12.81 21.27
N GLY A 109 -10.64 12.10 20.40
CA GLY A 109 -11.27 10.82 20.74
C GLY A 109 -10.28 9.71 21.08
N GLN A 110 -9.06 9.74 20.52
CA GLN A 110 -8.08 8.67 20.73
C GLN A 110 -7.42 8.70 22.11
N ASN A 111 -7.14 9.90 22.66
CA ASN A 111 -6.44 10.02 23.95
C ASN A 111 -7.35 9.72 25.15
N ALA A 112 -8.68 9.73 24.96
CA ALA A 112 -9.64 9.48 26.04
C ALA A 112 -10.06 8.00 26.16
N GLY A 113 -9.64 7.13 25.24
CA GLY A 113 -10.24 5.80 25.03
C GLY A 113 -9.55 4.60 25.68
N ASP A 114 -8.34 4.72 26.24
CA ASP A 114 -7.62 3.59 26.85
C ASP A 114 -8.17 3.17 28.23
N GLY A 115 -9.25 3.80 28.69
CA GLY A 115 -10.05 3.35 29.82
C GLY A 115 -11.38 2.74 29.36
N ALA A 116 -11.38 1.46 29.00
CA ALA A 116 -12.58 0.64 28.76
C ALA A 116 -13.44 1.01 27.52
N SER A 117 -12.97 0.64 26.34
CA SER A 117 -13.84 0.30 25.20
C SER A 117 -14.60 -1.01 25.49
N GLY A 118 -15.59 -0.92 26.38
CA GLY A 118 -16.57 -1.98 26.58
C GLY A 118 -17.36 -2.27 25.29
N PRO A 119 -17.77 -3.52 25.03
CA PRO A 119 -18.58 -3.86 23.87
C PRO A 119 -19.88 -3.04 23.90
N SER A 120 -20.09 -2.24 22.84
CA SER A 120 -21.28 -1.42 22.66
C SER A 120 -22.52 -2.29 22.83
N SER A 121 -23.37 -1.89 23.78
CA SER A 121 -24.48 -2.68 24.31
C SER A 121 -25.41 -3.20 23.23
N THR A 122 -25.54 -4.52 23.21
CA THR A 122 -26.64 -5.27 22.62
C THR A 122 -27.99 -4.78 23.11
N ALA A 123 -28.94 -4.79 22.18
CA ALA A 123 -30.36 -4.56 22.35
C ALA A 123 -30.94 -5.13 23.66
N SER A 124 -31.68 -4.27 24.36
CA SER A 124 -32.67 -4.65 25.36
C SER A 124 -33.65 -5.65 24.76
N ARG A 125 -33.51 -6.94 25.12
CA ARG A 125 -34.52 -7.96 24.90
C ARG A 125 -35.62 -7.78 25.94
N HIS A 126 -36.76 -7.25 25.52
CA HIS A 126 -38.02 -7.45 26.23
C HIS A 126 -38.40 -8.93 26.21
N PRO A 127 -38.76 -9.54 27.35
CA PRO A 127 -39.37 -10.86 27.36
C PRO A 127 -40.85 -10.76 26.98
N SER A 128 -41.22 -11.48 25.93
CA SER A 128 -42.59 -11.67 25.46
C SER A 128 -43.37 -12.52 26.47
N HIS A 129 -44.43 -11.95 27.06
CA HIS A 129 -45.49 -12.70 27.72
C HIS A 129 -46.79 -12.44 26.95
N VAL A 130 -47.41 -13.53 26.50
CA VAL A 130 -48.80 -13.67 25.99
C VAL A 130 -49.37 -14.81 26.87
N PRO A 131 -50.63 -14.80 27.36
CA PRO A 131 -51.85 -14.41 26.64
C PRO A 131 -52.82 -13.52 27.46
N ASP A 132 -53.75 -12.81 26.80
CA ASP A 132 -55.12 -13.30 26.64
C ASP A 132 -56.06 -12.30 25.94
N ILE A 133 -57.11 -12.88 25.40
CA ILE A 133 -58.21 -12.32 24.60
C ILE A 133 -59.06 -11.35 25.43
N HIS A 134 -59.30 -10.13 24.95
CA HIS A 134 -60.61 -9.46 25.07
C HIS A 134 -60.77 -8.31 24.06
N ARG A 135 -61.84 -8.41 23.26
CA ARG A 135 -62.44 -7.33 22.45
C ARG A 135 -63.13 -6.33 23.39
N HIS A 136 -62.89 -5.02 23.24
CA HIS A 136 -63.89 -3.92 23.22
C HIS A 136 -63.21 -2.52 23.11
N PRO A 137 -63.96 -1.42 22.87
CA PRO A 137 -63.67 -0.46 21.80
C PRO A 137 -63.17 0.92 22.29
N HIS A 138 -62.75 1.74 21.31
CA HIS A 138 -62.62 3.21 21.34
C HIS A 138 -62.11 3.84 22.65
N SER A 139 -60.80 4.07 22.71
CA SER A 139 -60.18 5.00 23.64
C SER A 139 -59.23 5.92 22.88
N GLU A 140 -59.43 7.22 23.06
CA GLU A 140 -58.72 8.32 22.42
C GLU A 140 -57.23 8.28 22.78
N SER A 141 -56.39 8.44 21.76
CA SER A 141 -54.93 8.40 21.86
C SER A 141 -54.41 9.68 22.53
N PRO A 142 -53.74 9.61 23.70
CA PRO A 142 -53.04 10.76 24.26
C PRO A 142 -51.76 11.02 23.45
N ALA A 143 -51.58 12.28 23.06
CA ALA A 143 -50.43 12.77 22.30
C ALA A 143 -49.09 12.33 22.91
N SER A 144 -48.30 11.62 22.10
CA SER A 144 -46.92 11.28 22.40
C SER A 144 -46.09 12.55 22.66
N PRO A 145 -45.23 12.58 23.69
CA PRO A 145 -44.30 13.69 23.89
C PRO A 145 -43.33 13.76 22.70
N PRO A 146 -42.97 14.96 22.23
CA PRO A 146 -41.99 15.09 21.16
C PRO A 146 -40.66 14.53 21.65
N LEU A 147 -40.19 13.47 20.98
CA LEU A 147 -38.84 12.95 21.11
C LEU A 147 -37.88 14.13 20.96
N ALA A 148 -37.27 14.53 22.09
CA ALA A 148 -36.25 15.55 22.12
C ALA A 148 -35.13 15.11 21.17
N ALA A 149 -35.03 15.79 20.02
CA ALA A 149 -33.94 15.62 19.09
C ALA A 149 -32.64 15.81 19.87
N THR A 150 -31.92 14.71 20.11
CA THR A 150 -30.57 14.73 20.65
C THR A 150 -29.75 15.55 19.68
N LYS A 151 -29.52 16.82 20.03
CA LYS A 151 -28.60 17.69 19.31
C LYS A 151 -27.25 16.99 19.36
N LEU A 152 -26.90 16.28 18.28
CA LEU A 152 -25.52 15.86 18.04
C LEU A 152 -24.71 17.16 18.09
N THR A 153 -24.01 17.37 19.20
CA THR A 153 -23.01 18.43 19.30
C THR A 153 -21.96 18.11 18.26
N HIS A 154 -22.00 18.82 17.14
CA HIS A 154 -20.97 18.72 16.11
C HIS A 154 -19.61 18.95 16.78
N PRO A 155 -18.68 17.98 16.68
CA PRO A 155 -17.33 18.16 17.20
C PRO A 155 -16.77 19.44 16.62
N LYS A 156 -16.16 20.27 17.47
CA LYS A 156 -15.54 21.53 17.01
C LYS A 156 -14.49 21.16 15.95
N HIS A 157 -14.66 21.64 14.74
CA HIS A 157 -13.89 21.28 13.53
C HIS A 157 -12.38 21.60 13.58
N HIS A 158 -11.79 21.89 14.75
CA HIS A 158 -10.41 22.36 14.86
C HIS A 158 -9.38 21.24 15.02
N ASP A 159 -9.82 19.99 15.27
CA ASP A 159 -8.91 18.91 15.66
C ASP A 159 -8.86 17.74 14.67
N LEU A 160 -9.43 17.93 13.47
CA LEU A 160 -9.37 16.93 12.41
C LEU A 160 -7.99 16.93 11.77
N VAL A 161 -7.32 15.79 11.79
CA VAL A 161 -6.00 15.58 11.20
C VAL A 161 -6.06 14.46 10.16
N LEU A 162 -5.25 14.61 9.11
CA LEU A 162 -5.08 13.54 8.12
C LEU A 162 -4.11 12.49 8.65
N PRO A 163 -4.44 11.20 8.52
CA PRO A 163 -3.52 10.14 8.88
C PRO A 163 -2.35 10.08 7.89
N GLU A 164 -1.20 9.62 8.37
CA GLU A 164 -0.08 9.23 7.49
C GLU A 164 -0.37 7.88 6.82
N ILE A 165 -1.12 7.00 7.50
CA ILE A 165 -1.58 5.72 6.97
C ILE A 165 -3.10 5.58 7.12
N LEU A 166 -3.79 5.45 5.99
CA LEU A 166 -5.22 5.20 5.93
C LEU A 166 -5.48 3.71 5.69
N ILE A 167 -5.93 2.98 6.71
CA ILE A 167 -6.39 1.61 6.57
C ILE A 167 -7.86 1.62 6.15
N VAL A 168 -8.17 0.98 5.04
CA VAL A 168 -9.54 0.89 4.48
C VAL A 168 -10.01 -0.55 4.56
N SER A 169 -11.26 -0.76 4.99
CA SER A 169 -11.91 -2.08 4.97
C SER A 169 -13.35 -2.00 4.47
N GLY A 170 -13.87 -3.08 3.90
CA GLY A 170 -15.27 -3.13 3.41
C GLY A 170 -15.53 -2.30 2.16
N LEU A 171 -14.48 -1.82 1.48
CA LEU A 171 -14.59 -1.02 0.24
C LEU A 171 -15.32 -1.81 -0.86
N GLU A 172 -15.13 -3.13 -0.90
CA GLU A 172 -15.79 -4.06 -1.81
C GLU A 172 -17.32 -4.12 -1.64
N ARG A 173 -17.83 -3.64 -0.50
CA ARG A 173 -19.27 -3.57 -0.20
C ARG A 173 -19.83 -2.17 -0.37
N ALA A 174 -18.97 -1.16 -0.52
CA ALA A 174 -19.38 0.22 -0.68
C ALA A 174 -20.08 0.43 -2.03
N PRO A 175 -21.07 1.32 -2.12
CA PRO A 175 -21.66 1.67 -3.41
C PRO A 175 -20.63 2.43 -4.28
N SER A 176 -20.73 2.27 -5.60
CA SER A 176 -19.77 2.85 -6.56
C SER A 176 -19.51 4.36 -6.38
N PRO A 177 -20.51 5.22 -6.07
CA PRO A 177 -20.25 6.64 -5.82
C PRO A 177 -19.27 6.88 -4.65
N ALA A 178 -19.36 6.11 -3.57
CA ALA A 178 -18.44 6.22 -2.44
C ALA A 178 -17.03 5.74 -2.80
N GLN A 179 -16.93 4.65 -3.58
CA GLN A 179 -15.64 4.18 -4.11
C GLN A 179 -14.98 5.24 -5.00
N ILE A 180 -15.74 5.85 -5.91
CA ILE A 180 -15.26 6.93 -6.80
C ILE A 180 -14.78 8.12 -5.97
N LYS A 181 -15.56 8.53 -4.95
CA LYS A 181 -15.17 9.64 -4.07
C LYS A 181 -13.87 9.35 -3.33
N LEU A 182 -13.71 8.14 -2.78
CA LEU A 182 -12.45 7.72 -2.13
C LEU A 182 -11.29 7.81 -3.13
N ILE A 183 -11.42 7.21 -4.31
CA ILE A 183 -10.33 7.19 -5.30
C ILE A 183 -9.99 8.60 -5.81
N SER A 184 -10.99 9.47 -5.98
CA SER A 184 -10.78 10.87 -6.30
C SER A 184 -9.95 11.57 -5.22
N THR A 185 -10.30 11.37 -3.95
CA THR A 185 -9.55 11.89 -2.79
C THR A 185 -8.13 11.35 -2.70
N LEU A 186 -7.92 10.05 -2.97
CA LEU A 186 -6.56 9.46 -3.00
C LEU A 186 -5.72 10.05 -4.14
N SER A 187 -6.32 10.22 -5.33
CA SER A 187 -5.62 10.73 -6.52
C SER A 187 -5.23 12.20 -6.40
N THR A 188 -6.06 13.02 -5.76
CA THR A 188 -5.75 14.44 -5.51
C THR A 188 -4.90 14.64 -4.26
N SER A 189 -4.71 13.60 -3.43
CA SER A 189 -4.09 13.69 -2.11
C SER A 189 -4.68 14.83 -1.27
N CYS A 190 -6.01 14.99 -1.34
CA CYS A 190 -6.71 16.12 -0.74
C CYS A 190 -8.11 15.70 -0.29
N VAL A 191 -8.44 16.03 0.96
CA VAL A 191 -9.76 15.80 1.53
C VAL A 191 -10.48 17.14 1.64
N GLN A 192 -11.66 17.23 1.02
CA GLN A 192 -12.53 18.40 1.15
C GLN A 192 -13.70 18.06 2.06
N LEU A 193 -13.86 18.82 3.15
CA LEU A 193 -14.95 18.68 4.10
C LEU A 193 -15.41 20.07 4.55
N ASP A 194 -16.70 20.37 4.40
CA ASP A 194 -17.35 21.60 4.87
C ASP A 194 -16.62 22.89 4.40
N GLY A 195 -16.22 22.91 3.13
CA GLY A 195 -15.50 24.03 2.50
C GLY A 195 -14.03 24.16 2.88
N ARG A 196 -13.50 23.27 3.74
CA ARG A 196 -12.08 23.21 4.10
C ARG A 196 -11.37 22.14 3.28
N THR A 197 -10.12 22.41 2.96
CA THR A 197 -9.22 21.51 2.25
C THR A 197 -8.13 21.05 3.21
N TYR A 198 -8.06 19.74 3.42
CA TYR A 198 -7.02 19.08 4.20
C TYR A 198 -6.04 18.42 3.21
N VAL A 199 -4.75 18.73 3.36
CA VAL A 199 -3.67 18.17 2.53
C VAL A 199 -2.69 17.48 3.48
N PRO A 200 -2.25 16.25 3.19
CA PRO A 200 -1.31 15.54 4.04
C PRO A 200 0.02 16.31 4.11
N PRO A 201 0.75 16.22 5.23
CA PRO A 201 2.03 16.88 5.37
C PRO A 201 3.00 16.39 4.28
N GLN A 202 3.61 17.33 3.55
CA GLN A 202 4.71 17.05 2.63
C GLN A 202 6.02 16.86 3.44
N PRO A 203 7.00 16.07 2.96
CA PRO A 203 6.98 15.30 1.71
C PRO A 203 6.17 14.01 1.82
N THR A 204 5.71 13.68 3.03
CA THR A 204 4.90 12.53 3.51
C THR A 204 3.99 11.84 2.50
N GLY A 205 3.08 12.65 1.94
CA GLY A 205 1.84 12.08 1.43
C GLY A 205 1.16 11.22 2.50
N TRP A 206 0.32 10.30 2.05
CA TRP A 206 -0.26 9.28 2.90
C TRP A 206 -0.30 7.95 2.14
N ILE A 207 -0.28 6.84 2.85
CA ILE A 207 -0.37 5.51 2.25
C ILE A 207 -1.71 4.91 2.60
N THR A 208 -2.39 4.40 1.57
CA THR A 208 -3.64 3.67 1.76
C THR A 208 -3.37 2.17 1.80
N ILE A 209 -3.75 1.51 2.89
CA ILE A 209 -3.72 0.05 3.01
C ILE A 209 -5.16 -0.46 2.96
N TRP A 210 -5.53 -1.13 1.88
CA TRP A 210 -6.85 -1.73 1.75
C TRP A 210 -6.83 -3.18 2.20
N ILE A 211 -7.44 -3.45 3.35
CA ILE A 211 -7.64 -4.81 3.88
C ILE A 211 -8.97 -5.32 3.35
N ARG A 212 -8.91 -6.35 2.50
CA ARG A 212 -10.07 -6.86 1.79
C ARG A 212 -10.30 -8.34 2.07
N ASP A 213 -11.56 -8.72 2.08
CA ASP A 213 -11.95 -10.13 2.07
C ASP A 213 -11.62 -10.72 0.70
N ALA A 214 -10.70 -11.68 0.62
CA ALA A 214 -10.23 -12.22 -0.65
C ALA A 214 -11.36 -12.90 -1.47
N GLN A 215 -12.41 -13.36 -0.78
CA GLN A 215 -13.62 -13.96 -1.36
C GLN A 215 -14.79 -12.96 -1.46
N GLY A 216 -14.53 -11.67 -1.22
CA GLY A 216 -15.50 -10.60 -1.36
C GLY A 216 -15.89 -10.32 -2.82
N PRO A 217 -16.88 -9.44 -3.05
CA PRO A 217 -17.22 -8.97 -4.38
C PRO A 217 -15.99 -8.41 -5.12
N GLU A 218 -15.85 -8.74 -6.40
CA GLU A 218 -14.79 -8.18 -7.21
C GLU A 218 -15.02 -6.68 -7.44
N LEU A 219 -14.00 -5.87 -7.17
CA LEU A 219 -14.04 -4.45 -7.48
C LEU A 219 -13.61 -4.17 -8.92
N PRO A 220 -14.09 -3.05 -9.51
CA PRO A 220 -13.63 -2.60 -10.81
C PRO A 220 -12.11 -2.41 -10.84
N SER A 221 -11.51 -2.68 -12.00
CA SER A 221 -10.07 -2.57 -12.23
C SER A 221 -9.50 -1.19 -11.91
N TRP A 222 -10.27 -0.11 -12.13
CA TRP A 222 -9.84 1.26 -11.84
C TRP A 222 -9.66 1.54 -10.33
N VAL A 223 -10.34 0.79 -9.45
CA VAL A 223 -10.11 0.85 -7.99
C VAL A 223 -8.81 0.13 -7.66
N VAL A 224 -8.66 -1.09 -8.18
CA VAL A 224 -7.50 -1.95 -7.94
C VAL A 224 -6.21 -1.28 -8.42
N ASP A 225 -6.28 -0.53 -9.53
CA ASP A 225 -5.14 0.19 -10.10
C ASP A 225 -4.55 1.30 -9.22
N GLN A 226 -5.27 1.72 -8.18
CA GLN A 226 -4.79 2.71 -7.21
C GLN A 226 -3.76 2.13 -6.24
N PHE A 227 -3.63 0.81 -6.20
CA PHE A 227 -2.75 0.09 -5.31
C PHE A 227 -1.58 -0.47 -6.11
N SER A 228 -0.35 -0.15 -5.72
CA SER A 228 0.85 -0.58 -6.45
C SER A 228 1.22 -2.03 -6.11
N CYS A 229 0.94 -2.46 -4.88
CA CYS A 229 1.34 -3.76 -4.36
C CYS A 229 0.20 -4.47 -3.63
N SER A 230 0.36 -5.78 -3.46
CA SER A 230 -0.54 -6.64 -2.70
C SER A 230 0.20 -7.72 -1.94
N THR A 231 -0.35 -8.13 -0.80
CA THR A 231 0.00 -9.37 -0.11
C THR A 231 -1.24 -10.13 0.32
N THR A 232 -1.05 -11.37 0.72
CA THR A 232 -2.09 -12.29 1.15
C THR A 232 -1.77 -12.74 2.57
N VAL A 233 -2.76 -12.71 3.45
CA VAL A 233 -2.59 -13.09 4.85
C VAL A 233 -3.62 -14.12 5.26
N HIS A 234 -3.17 -15.09 6.05
CA HIS A 234 -4.04 -16.01 6.75
C HIS A 234 -4.25 -15.47 8.17
N PRO A 235 -5.46 -15.01 8.52
CA PRO A 235 -5.69 -14.43 9.84
C PRO A 235 -5.42 -15.42 10.99
N GLU A 236 -5.45 -16.73 10.72
CA GLU A 236 -5.09 -17.77 11.70
C GLU A 236 -3.59 -17.86 11.99
N SER A 237 -2.73 -17.32 11.11
CA SER A 237 -1.28 -17.30 11.28
C SER A 237 -0.76 -15.99 11.89
N LEU A 238 -1.66 -15.04 12.20
CA LEU A 238 -1.29 -13.75 12.77
C LEU A 238 -1.56 -13.73 14.27
N ASP A 239 -0.53 -13.49 15.06
CA ASP A 239 -0.69 -13.26 16.48
C ASP A 239 -1.28 -11.85 16.74
N PRO A 240 -2.32 -11.73 17.57
CA PRO A 240 -2.88 -10.43 17.91
C PRO A 240 -1.84 -9.58 18.66
N PRO A 241 -1.84 -8.25 18.45
CA PRO A 241 -0.92 -7.38 19.18
C PRO A 241 -1.20 -7.43 20.69
N PRO A 242 -0.17 -7.47 21.55
CA PRO A 242 -0.35 -7.44 22.99
C PRO A 242 -0.99 -6.13 23.43
N SER A 243 -1.79 -6.18 24.50
CA SER A 243 -2.40 -4.98 25.08
C SER A 243 -1.33 -4.09 25.71
N GLY A 244 -1.44 -2.78 25.51
CA GLY A 244 -0.51 -1.80 26.10
C GLY A 244 0.79 -1.58 25.34
N LEU A 245 0.85 -1.93 24.05
CA LEU A 245 1.97 -1.51 23.19
C LEU A 245 2.12 0.02 23.24
N THR A 246 3.35 0.47 23.49
CA THR A 246 3.66 1.89 23.46
C THR A 246 3.69 2.37 22.00
N ARG A 247 3.10 3.54 21.72
CA ARG A 247 3.12 4.16 20.38
C ARG A 247 4.47 4.84 20.06
N GLN A 248 5.58 4.26 20.52
CA GLN A 248 6.92 4.79 20.28
C GLN A 248 7.52 4.10 19.05
N PRO A 249 7.90 4.84 17.99
CA PRO A 249 8.51 4.23 16.80
C PRO A 249 9.76 3.45 17.15
N LEU A 250 9.77 2.16 16.81
CA LEU A 250 10.96 1.33 16.85
C LEU A 250 11.85 1.55 15.63
N ILE A 251 11.24 1.85 14.48
CA ILE A 251 11.90 2.33 13.26
C ILE A 251 11.58 3.82 13.13
N PRO A 252 12.57 4.73 13.35
CA PRO A 252 12.35 6.15 13.23
C PRO A 252 11.84 6.55 11.83
N PRO A 253 10.90 7.50 11.73
CA PRO A 253 10.42 8.01 10.44
C PRO A 253 11.52 8.47 9.47
N ALA A 254 12.61 9.03 10.00
CA ALA A 254 13.78 9.46 9.24
C ALA A 254 14.48 8.29 8.53
N TYR A 255 14.49 7.10 9.15
CA TYR A 255 15.10 5.90 8.59
C TYR A 255 14.34 5.43 7.34
N ILE A 256 13.00 5.40 7.41
CA ILE A 256 12.14 5.07 6.26
C ILE A 256 12.30 6.11 5.15
N HIS A 257 12.40 7.39 5.52
CA HIS A 257 12.63 8.45 4.54
C HIS A 257 13.97 8.28 3.83
N ASN A 258 15.04 7.96 4.56
CA ASN A 258 16.35 7.67 4.00
C ASN A 258 16.29 6.49 3.02
N LEU A 259 15.58 5.40 3.35
CA LEU A 259 15.37 4.28 2.41
C LEU A 259 14.62 4.69 1.14
N SER A 260 13.60 5.53 1.27
CA SER A 260 12.86 6.09 0.12
C SER A 260 13.75 6.96 -0.76
N ASP A 261 14.61 7.78 -0.15
CA ASP A 261 15.55 8.65 -0.87
C ASP A 261 16.71 7.88 -1.52
N LEU A 262 16.96 6.63 -1.11
CA LEU A 262 17.91 5.73 -1.76
C LEU A 262 17.35 5.06 -3.03
N LEU A 263 16.02 5.06 -3.24
CA LEU A 263 15.41 4.42 -4.42
C LEU A 263 15.98 4.91 -5.75
N PRO A 264 16.17 6.23 -6.00
CA PRO A 264 16.68 6.71 -7.27
C PRO A 264 18.12 6.24 -7.59
N TYR A 265 18.90 5.87 -6.57
CA TYR A 265 20.26 5.34 -6.70
C TYR A 265 20.30 3.84 -6.97
N THR A 266 19.16 3.15 -6.84
CA THR A 266 19.04 1.73 -7.18
C THR A 266 18.62 1.61 -8.65
N HIS A 267 19.52 1.11 -9.48
CA HIS A 267 19.33 1.05 -10.92
C HIS A 267 18.69 -0.29 -11.34
N LEU A 268 17.95 -0.29 -12.45
CA LEU A 268 17.49 -1.55 -13.05
C LEU A 268 18.44 -1.93 -14.18
N HIS A 269 19.01 -3.12 -14.13
CA HIS A 269 19.87 -3.61 -15.21
C HIS A 269 19.10 -3.63 -16.55
N PRO A 270 19.65 -3.19 -17.70
CA PRO A 270 18.87 -3.06 -18.94
C PRO A 270 18.14 -4.34 -19.39
N PRO A 271 18.75 -5.55 -19.33
CA PRO A 271 18.05 -6.82 -19.47
C PRO A 271 16.79 -6.98 -18.61
N LEU A 272 16.83 -6.55 -17.34
CA LEU A 272 15.67 -6.61 -16.45
C LEU A 272 14.57 -5.63 -16.90
N GLN A 273 14.94 -4.42 -17.32
CA GLN A 273 13.96 -3.44 -17.86
C GLN A 273 13.25 -3.99 -19.10
N ILE A 274 14.00 -4.60 -20.02
CA ILE A 274 13.45 -5.25 -21.21
C ILE A 274 12.54 -6.41 -20.80
N HIS A 275 12.96 -7.23 -19.83
CA HIS A 275 12.16 -8.34 -19.33
C HIS A 275 10.84 -7.86 -18.69
N ILE A 276 10.85 -6.81 -17.86
CA ILE A 276 9.62 -6.19 -17.30
C ILE A 276 8.67 -5.80 -18.44
N SER A 277 9.17 -5.11 -19.46
CA SER A 277 8.37 -4.65 -20.61
C SER A 277 7.76 -5.82 -21.40
N ASN A 278 8.58 -6.84 -21.69
CA ASN A 278 8.14 -8.05 -22.39
C ASN A 278 7.09 -8.82 -21.60
N LEU A 279 7.30 -8.99 -20.29
CA LEU A 279 6.36 -9.65 -19.40
C LEU A 279 5.03 -8.92 -19.36
N PHE A 280 5.03 -7.58 -19.23
CA PHE A 280 3.80 -6.79 -19.17
C PHE A 280 3.02 -6.87 -20.49
N SER A 281 3.73 -6.88 -21.61
CA SER A 281 3.15 -7.08 -22.94
C SER A 281 2.55 -8.49 -23.07
N ALA A 282 3.30 -9.52 -22.68
CA ALA A 282 2.85 -10.91 -22.72
C ALA A 282 1.61 -11.14 -21.86
N LEU A 283 1.61 -10.66 -20.61
CA LEU A 283 0.47 -10.75 -19.70
C LEU A 283 -0.76 -10.04 -20.27
N SER A 284 -0.58 -8.84 -20.85
CA SER A 284 -1.69 -8.05 -21.42
C SER A 284 -2.32 -8.69 -22.66
N LEU A 285 -1.52 -9.42 -23.45
CA LEU A 285 -1.95 -10.12 -24.66
C LEU A 285 -2.40 -11.56 -24.40
N HIS A 286 -2.23 -12.08 -23.18
CA HIS A 286 -2.55 -13.47 -22.89
C HIS A 286 -4.07 -13.71 -22.86
N SER A 287 -4.55 -14.62 -23.70
CA SER A 287 -5.99 -14.87 -23.91
C SER A 287 -6.73 -15.41 -22.70
N ARG A 288 -6.03 -16.10 -21.79
CA ARG A 288 -6.63 -16.68 -20.57
C ARG A 288 -6.46 -15.82 -19.32
N LEU A 289 -5.67 -14.74 -19.37
CA LEU A 289 -5.39 -13.91 -18.20
C LEU A 289 -6.09 -12.56 -18.30
N ARG A 290 -6.94 -12.24 -17.34
CA ARG A 290 -7.48 -10.90 -17.13
C ARG A 290 -6.41 -10.07 -16.43
N THR A 291 -6.01 -8.98 -17.06
CA THR A 291 -4.98 -8.09 -16.53
C THR A 291 -5.50 -6.69 -16.24
N VAL A 292 -4.92 -6.07 -15.21
CA VAL A 292 -5.07 -4.67 -14.84
C VAL A 292 -3.68 -4.04 -14.80
N LEU A 293 -3.02 -4.04 -15.96
CA LEU A 293 -1.72 -3.44 -16.19
C LEU A 293 -1.91 -2.10 -16.91
N THR A 294 -2.28 -1.06 -16.16
CA THR A 294 -2.42 0.29 -16.72
C THR A 294 -1.05 0.95 -16.89
N ALA A 295 -1.02 2.12 -17.53
CA ALA A 295 0.18 2.95 -17.57
C ALA A 295 0.75 3.26 -16.17
N ARG A 296 -0.11 3.41 -15.16
CA ARG A 296 0.34 3.61 -13.77
C ARG A 296 1.07 2.38 -13.25
N ALA A 297 0.56 1.19 -13.50
CA ALA A 297 1.24 -0.06 -13.11
C ALA A 297 2.64 -0.13 -13.73
N VAL A 298 2.75 0.16 -15.03
CA VAL A 298 4.02 0.15 -15.78
C VAL A 298 5.02 1.17 -15.19
N LEU A 299 4.54 2.36 -14.83
CA LEU A 299 5.39 3.42 -14.28
C LEU A 299 5.81 3.19 -12.81
N THR A 300 4.99 2.48 -12.02
CA THR A 300 5.23 2.26 -10.58
C THR A 300 5.97 0.97 -10.28
N PHE A 301 5.86 -0.03 -11.16
CA PHE A 301 6.50 -1.32 -10.96
C PHE A 301 8.04 -1.25 -10.82
N PRO A 302 8.77 -0.45 -11.63
CA PRO A 302 10.21 -0.24 -11.43
C PRO A 302 10.58 0.18 -10.00
N ASP A 303 9.79 1.04 -9.37
CA ASP A 303 10.06 1.50 -8.00
C ASP A 303 9.87 0.37 -6.97
N LEU A 304 8.92 -0.54 -7.20
CA LEU A 304 8.76 -1.76 -6.38
C LEU A 304 9.97 -2.69 -6.52
N VAL A 305 10.48 -2.86 -7.74
CA VAL A 305 11.67 -3.68 -8.02
C VAL A 305 12.89 -3.09 -7.31
N ARG A 306 13.09 -1.77 -7.39
CA ARG A 306 14.16 -1.06 -6.67
C ARG A 306 14.01 -1.19 -5.15
N ALA A 307 12.81 -0.97 -4.62
CA ALA A 307 12.55 -1.10 -3.18
C ALA A 307 12.79 -2.53 -2.69
N HIS A 308 12.39 -3.54 -3.46
CA HIS A 308 12.68 -4.93 -3.16
C HIS A 308 14.20 -5.18 -3.15
N ARG A 309 14.92 -4.75 -4.21
CA ARG A 309 16.39 -4.88 -4.32
C ARG A 309 17.12 -4.21 -3.15
N LEU A 310 16.66 -3.05 -2.71
CA LEU A 310 17.19 -2.30 -1.57
C LEU A 310 17.07 -3.09 -0.25
N LEU A 311 16.04 -3.93 -0.11
CA LEU A 311 15.81 -4.71 1.10
C LEU A 311 16.39 -6.13 1.05
N SER A 312 16.48 -6.73 -0.14
CA SER A 312 16.76 -8.16 -0.32
C SER A 312 18.25 -8.50 -0.50
N ALA A 313 19.04 -7.59 -1.06
CA ALA A 313 20.42 -7.87 -1.45
C ALA A 313 21.40 -6.79 -0.94
N PRO A 314 22.66 -7.19 -0.66
CA PRO A 314 23.64 -6.26 -0.13
C PRO A 314 24.04 -5.19 -1.15
N PHE A 315 24.53 -4.06 -0.64
CA PHE A 315 25.17 -3.00 -1.41
C PHE A 315 26.02 -2.12 -0.48
N SER A 316 27.03 -1.46 -1.03
CA SER A 316 27.95 -0.62 -0.26
C SER A 316 27.52 0.85 -0.25
N LEU A 317 27.36 1.42 0.94
CA LEU A 317 27.10 2.85 1.14
C LEU A 317 28.40 3.60 1.50
N PRO A 318 28.61 4.82 0.96
CA PRO A 318 29.68 5.69 1.46
C PRO A 318 29.43 6.09 2.92
N SER A 319 30.46 6.22 3.75
CA SER A 319 30.31 6.57 5.18
C SER A 319 29.60 7.90 5.49
N SER A 320 29.43 8.77 4.48
CA SER A 320 28.74 10.08 4.59
C SER A 320 27.42 10.13 3.81
N TRP A 321 26.85 8.96 3.48
CA TRP A 321 25.66 8.87 2.62
C TRP A 321 24.46 9.61 3.21
N GLU A 322 24.27 9.56 4.53
CA GLU A 322 23.16 10.27 5.19
C GLU A 322 23.29 11.79 5.05
N GLU A 323 24.51 12.33 5.21
CA GLU A 323 24.79 13.75 4.97
C GLU A 323 24.54 14.11 3.50
N GLY A 324 24.89 13.22 2.57
CA GLY A 324 24.59 13.35 1.14
C GLY A 324 23.08 13.47 0.89
N LEU A 325 22.27 12.57 1.46
CA LEU A 325 20.81 12.62 1.34
C LEU A 325 20.21 13.85 2.01
N ARG A 326 20.65 14.20 3.23
CA ARG A 326 20.20 15.42 3.93
C ARG A 326 20.48 16.68 3.09
N ARG A 327 21.64 16.74 2.42
CA ARG A 327 21.99 17.82 1.52
C ARG A 327 21.08 17.88 0.29
N GLY A 328 20.79 16.73 -0.32
CA GLY A 328 19.83 16.62 -1.42
C GLY A 328 18.44 17.17 -1.05
N ARG A 329 17.94 16.80 0.14
CA ARG A 329 16.65 17.29 0.66
C ARG A 329 16.61 18.81 0.85
N SER A 330 17.69 19.41 1.35
CA SER A 330 17.77 20.87 1.52
C SER A 330 17.68 21.64 0.20
N VAL A 331 18.19 21.06 -0.89
CA VAL A 331 18.14 21.68 -2.23
C VAL A 331 16.71 21.71 -2.78
N ASP A 332 15.91 20.67 -2.54
CA ASP A 332 14.54 20.58 -3.05
C ASP A 332 13.54 21.49 -2.31
N GLY A 333 13.77 21.73 -1.01
CA GLY A 333 12.86 22.49 -0.14
C GLY A 333 13.20 23.98 0.07
N GLY A 334 14.43 24.42 -0.25
CA GLY A 334 14.95 25.73 0.16
C GLY A 334 14.93 26.83 -0.90
N GLU A 335 14.82 28.09 -0.47
CA GLU A 335 15.10 29.26 -1.31
C GLU A 335 16.54 29.29 -1.86
N GLU A 336 17.44 28.46 -1.35
CA GLU A 336 18.82 28.31 -1.85
C GLU A 336 18.90 27.73 -3.26
N ALA A 337 17.84 27.11 -3.78
CA ALA A 337 17.71 26.80 -5.21
C ALA A 337 17.78 28.06 -6.11
N LYS A 338 17.70 29.27 -5.53
CA LYS A 338 17.89 30.55 -6.23
C LYS A 338 19.35 31.03 -6.28
N ARG A 339 20.28 30.42 -5.52
CA ARG A 339 21.67 30.91 -5.37
C ARG A 339 22.73 30.14 -6.18
N PHE A 340 22.36 29.05 -6.84
CA PHE A 340 23.30 28.34 -7.73
C PHE A 340 23.48 29.09 -9.05
N GLY A 341 24.55 29.90 -9.12
CA GLY A 341 25.23 30.34 -10.35
C GLY A 341 24.43 31.16 -11.38
N LEU A 342 25.15 31.97 -12.16
CA LEU A 342 24.62 32.66 -13.34
C LEU A 342 24.22 31.63 -14.42
N GLY A 343 23.08 30.96 -14.25
CA GLY A 343 22.57 29.90 -15.14
C GLY A 343 21.98 28.66 -14.44
N GLY A 344 22.01 28.58 -13.10
CA GLY A 344 21.68 27.36 -12.33
C GLY A 344 20.42 27.46 -11.45
N GLY A 345 19.43 28.28 -11.81
CA GLY A 345 18.15 28.33 -11.10
C GLY A 345 17.30 27.06 -11.28
N ARG A 346 16.06 27.06 -10.77
CA ARG A 346 15.07 25.99 -10.97
C ARG A 346 14.71 25.85 -12.47
N GLY A 347 15.54 25.14 -13.24
CA GLY A 347 15.54 25.12 -14.71
C GLY A 347 16.89 25.41 -15.37
N GLY A 348 17.98 25.50 -14.60
CA GLY A 348 19.35 25.54 -15.11
C GLY A 348 19.83 24.17 -15.58
N VAL A 349 20.88 24.15 -16.41
CA VAL A 349 21.40 22.96 -17.12
C VAL A 349 21.65 21.77 -16.18
N ASP A 350 22.11 22.01 -14.95
CA ASP A 350 22.37 20.96 -13.96
C ASP A 350 21.09 20.26 -13.48
N THR A 351 19.95 20.94 -13.53
CA THR A 351 18.63 20.35 -13.25
C THR A 351 17.98 19.72 -14.48
N TRP A 352 18.55 19.92 -15.68
CA TRP A 352 18.03 19.33 -16.91
C TRP A 352 18.30 17.84 -16.96
N GLY A 353 19.46 17.38 -16.49
CA GLY A 353 19.75 15.95 -16.36
C GLY A 353 18.69 15.23 -15.55
N MET A 354 18.46 15.67 -14.30
CA MET A 354 17.41 15.12 -13.44
C MET A 354 16.01 15.22 -14.08
N ARG A 355 15.68 16.32 -14.76
CA ARG A 355 14.39 16.45 -15.48
C ARG A 355 14.29 15.59 -16.73
N ALA A 356 15.42 15.30 -17.38
CA ALA A 356 15.55 14.42 -18.52
C ALA A 356 15.60 12.94 -18.10
N GLY A 357 15.54 12.65 -16.80
CA GLY A 357 15.57 11.30 -16.26
C GLY A 357 16.97 10.74 -16.08
N GLU A 358 18.00 11.59 -15.98
CA GLU A 358 19.32 11.16 -15.52
C GLU A 358 19.19 10.62 -14.09
N GLU A 359 19.56 9.35 -13.92
CA GLU A 359 19.52 8.69 -12.62
C GLU A 359 20.73 9.16 -11.80
N PRO A 360 20.55 9.48 -10.50
CA PRO A 360 21.63 9.98 -9.67
C PRO A 360 22.68 8.89 -9.40
N ASP A 361 23.95 9.26 -9.51
CA ASP A 361 25.08 8.37 -9.20
C ASP A 361 25.29 8.29 -7.67
N VAL A 362 25.44 7.08 -7.12
CA VAL A 362 25.79 6.84 -5.71
C VAL A 362 27.03 7.61 -5.26
N ARG A 363 27.97 7.90 -6.18
CA ARG A 363 29.17 8.70 -5.89
C ARG A 363 28.82 10.12 -5.44
N SER A 364 27.67 10.66 -5.83
CA SER A 364 27.18 11.96 -5.37
C SER A 364 26.82 11.99 -3.87
N LEU A 365 26.61 10.82 -3.26
CA LEU A 365 26.39 10.68 -1.81
C LEU A 365 27.69 10.82 -1.00
N ARG A 366 28.87 10.76 -1.64
CA ARG A 366 30.14 11.05 -0.97
C ARG A 366 30.18 12.55 -0.68
N GLY A 367 30.14 12.93 0.59
CA GLY A 367 30.18 14.33 0.99
C GLY A 367 31.38 15.06 0.36
N SER A 368 31.17 16.33 -0.06
CA SER A 368 32.17 17.18 -0.73
C SER A 368 33.50 17.42 0.03
N HIS A 369 33.65 16.89 1.24
CA HIS A 369 34.82 17.12 2.09
C HIS A 369 36.06 16.29 1.72
N THR A 370 35.93 15.28 0.85
CA THR A 370 37.09 14.46 0.41
C THR A 370 37.69 14.92 -0.92
N ARG A 371 37.41 16.15 -1.37
CA ARG A 371 37.92 16.67 -2.66
C ARG A 371 39.45 16.81 -2.70
N ASP A 372 40.12 16.77 -1.54
CA ASP A 372 41.57 16.90 -1.41
C ASP A 372 42.33 15.56 -1.33
N GLU A 373 41.65 14.41 -1.28
CA GLU A 373 42.33 13.12 -1.18
C GLU A 373 42.43 12.42 -2.55
N LYS A 374 43.51 12.74 -3.26
CA LYS A 374 44.12 11.93 -4.34
C LYS A 374 43.15 11.46 -5.44
N ALA A 375 42.75 12.40 -6.30
CA ALA A 375 41.96 12.21 -7.52
C ALA A 375 42.62 11.33 -8.63
N GLY A 376 43.36 10.27 -8.29
CA GLY A 376 44.12 9.49 -9.28
C GLY A 376 44.36 8.01 -8.97
N GLN A 377 43.86 7.46 -7.86
CA GLN A 377 43.85 6.01 -7.68
C GLN A 377 42.45 5.49 -7.98
N GLY A 378 42.29 4.99 -9.21
CA GLY A 378 41.05 4.49 -9.75
C GLY A 378 40.41 3.47 -8.84
N LEU A 379 39.32 3.88 -8.19
CA LEU A 379 38.26 2.96 -7.83
C LEU A 379 37.77 2.38 -9.16
N GLY A 380 37.98 1.08 -9.34
CA GLY A 380 37.65 0.37 -10.57
C GLY A 380 36.18 0.59 -10.94
N GLU A 381 35.87 0.47 -12.23
CA GLU A 381 34.49 0.54 -12.74
C GLU A 381 33.54 -0.48 -12.06
N GLU A 382 34.10 -1.48 -11.37
CA GLU A 382 33.39 -2.55 -10.64
C GLU A 382 32.60 -2.06 -9.40
N ASP A 383 32.90 -0.89 -8.81
CA ASP A 383 32.25 -0.41 -7.58
C ASP A 383 30.76 -0.03 -7.74
N GLY A 384 30.21 -0.07 -8.96
CA GLY A 384 28.82 0.30 -9.26
C GLY A 384 27.85 -0.87 -9.42
N GLU A 385 28.33 -2.10 -9.60
CA GLU A 385 27.48 -3.24 -9.97
C GLU A 385 26.48 -3.62 -8.86
N ASP A 386 26.86 -3.42 -7.60
CA ASP A 386 26.04 -3.73 -6.42
C ASP A 386 24.73 -2.91 -6.35
N TRP A 387 24.61 -1.81 -7.09
CA TRP A 387 23.41 -0.97 -7.08
C TRP A 387 22.40 -1.35 -8.16
N TYR A 388 22.72 -2.35 -8.99
CA TYR A 388 21.83 -2.84 -10.01
C TYR A 388 20.92 -3.95 -9.47
N ALA A 389 19.64 -3.83 -9.78
CA ALA A 389 18.68 -4.90 -9.66
C ALA A 389 18.82 -5.84 -10.88
N GLY A 390 19.22 -7.08 -10.63
CA GLY A 390 19.22 -8.17 -11.61
C GLY A 390 17.98 -9.05 -11.52
N LEU A 391 17.83 -9.99 -12.46
CA LEU A 391 16.72 -10.97 -12.45
C LEU A 391 16.72 -11.86 -11.19
N GLY A 392 17.89 -12.16 -10.63
CA GLY A 392 18.03 -13.02 -9.45
C GLY A 392 17.51 -12.40 -8.16
N ASP A 393 17.54 -11.07 -8.03
CA ASP A 393 17.33 -10.39 -6.73
C ASP A 393 15.91 -9.85 -6.56
N VAL A 394 15.08 -9.96 -7.60
CA VAL A 394 13.79 -9.27 -7.70
C VAL A 394 12.59 -10.22 -7.77
N HIS A 395 12.81 -11.51 -7.52
CA HIS A 395 11.76 -12.53 -7.62
C HIS A 395 10.51 -12.18 -6.79
N GLY A 396 10.70 -11.71 -5.54
CA GLY A 396 9.58 -11.32 -4.67
C GLY A 396 8.81 -10.09 -5.16
N ALA A 397 9.42 -9.19 -5.93
CA ALA A 397 8.76 -8.00 -6.45
C ALA A 397 7.62 -8.34 -7.42
N TRP A 398 7.75 -9.42 -8.18
CA TRP A 398 6.70 -9.89 -9.09
C TRP A 398 5.43 -10.30 -8.35
N GLY A 399 5.57 -11.13 -7.32
CA GLY A 399 4.44 -11.57 -6.50
C GLY A 399 3.74 -10.38 -5.84
N ILE A 400 4.53 -9.46 -5.28
CA ILE A 400 4.01 -8.27 -4.60
C ILE A 400 3.28 -7.32 -5.57
N GLY A 401 3.87 -7.04 -6.74
CA GLY A 401 3.33 -6.05 -7.69
C GLY A 401 2.27 -6.57 -8.65
N LEU A 402 2.29 -7.87 -9.01
CA LEU A 402 1.45 -8.41 -10.08
C LEU A 402 0.27 -9.27 -9.59
N ARG A 403 0.33 -9.85 -8.39
CA ARG A 403 -0.69 -10.80 -7.89
C ARG A 403 -2.12 -10.25 -7.95
N HIS A 404 -2.34 -9.01 -7.52
CA HIS A 404 -3.67 -8.39 -7.57
C HIS A 404 -4.09 -7.90 -8.96
N ARG A 405 -3.17 -7.86 -9.93
CA ARG A 405 -3.36 -7.31 -11.28
C ARG A 405 -3.63 -8.38 -12.33
N VAL A 406 -3.17 -9.61 -12.09
CA VAL A 406 -3.29 -10.72 -13.04
C VAL A 406 -4.18 -11.79 -12.44
N ARG A 407 -5.24 -12.18 -13.17
CA ARG A 407 -6.18 -13.22 -12.77
C ARG A 407 -6.53 -14.11 -13.93
N TRP A 408 -6.94 -15.35 -13.67
CA TRP A 408 -7.54 -16.18 -14.71
C TRP A 408 -8.89 -15.61 -15.14
N ARG A 409 -9.13 -15.61 -16.45
CA ARG A 409 -10.48 -15.48 -17.00
C ARG A 409 -11.23 -16.77 -16.76
N ASN A 410 -12.53 -16.65 -16.48
CA ASN A 410 -13.43 -17.78 -16.60
C ASN A 410 -13.42 -18.27 -18.06
N GLU A 411 -13.70 -19.55 -18.29
CA GLU A 411 -13.65 -20.14 -19.64
C GLU A 411 -14.49 -19.34 -20.65
N GLY A 412 -15.70 -18.91 -20.26
CA GLY A 412 -16.58 -18.09 -21.10
C GLY A 412 -15.99 -16.71 -21.44
N ASP A 413 -15.38 -16.04 -20.47
CA ASP A 413 -14.75 -14.73 -20.67
C ASP A 413 -13.52 -14.83 -21.59
N GLY A 414 -12.76 -15.91 -21.48
CA GLY A 414 -11.62 -16.20 -22.36
C GLY A 414 -12.04 -16.40 -23.81
N VAL A 415 -13.09 -17.18 -24.06
CA VAL A 415 -13.65 -17.38 -25.41
C VAL A 415 -14.18 -16.06 -25.98
N MET A 416 -14.93 -15.29 -25.19
CA MET A 416 -15.43 -13.99 -25.63
C MET A 416 -14.31 -13.00 -25.92
N TRP A 417 -13.21 -13.04 -25.18
CA TRP A 417 -12.04 -12.21 -25.45
C TRP A 417 -11.39 -12.56 -26.78
N LEU A 418 -11.20 -13.86 -27.07
CA LEU A 418 -10.68 -14.33 -28.36
C LEU A 418 -11.59 -13.90 -29.51
N LEU A 419 -12.91 -14.07 -29.37
CA LEU A 419 -13.87 -13.65 -30.38
C LEU A 419 -13.86 -12.13 -30.62
N LYS A 420 -13.74 -11.32 -29.55
CA LYS A 420 -13.63 -9.86 -29.67
C LYS A 420 -12.34 -9.43 -30.36
N GLN A 421 -11.21 -10.07 -30.06
CA GLN A 421 -9.96 -9.80 -30.77
C GLN A 421 -10.05 -10.22 -32.25
N SER A 422 -10.56 -11.42 -32.54
CA SER A 422 -10.73 -11.89 -33.93
C SER A 422 -11.75 -11.07 -34.72
N ALA A 423 -12.68 -10.36 -34.07
CA ALA A 423 -13.58 -9.43 -34.74
C ALA A 423 -12.89 -8.13 -35.19
N GLY A 424 -11.79 -7.73 -34.54
CA GLY A 424 -10.93 -6.64 -34.98
C GLY A 424 -9.90 -7.06 -36.03
N ASP A 425 -9.60 -8.36 -36.10
CA ASP A 425 -8.56 -8.93 -36.96
C ASP A 425 -9.17 -9.92 -37.99
N VAL A 426 -9.92 -9.36 -38.94
CA VAL A 426 -10.67 -10.11 -39.98
C VAL A 426 -9.74 -10.87 -40.96
N SER A 427 -8.41 -10.78 -40.83
CA SER A 427 -7.45 -11.38 -41.77
C SER A 427 -6.94 -12.78 -41.38
N LEU A 428 -7.15 -13.26 -40.14
CA LEU A 428 -6.51 -14.49 -39.63
C LEU A 428 -7.45 -15.69 -39.41
N ARG A 429 -8.60 -15.71 -40.10
CA ARG A 429 -9.71 -16.67 -39.84
C ARG A 429 -9.49 -18.11 -40.33
N GLY A 430 -8.29 -18.49 -40.77
CA GLY A 430 -8.05 -19.70 -41.55
C GLY A 430 -7.65 -20.99 -40.81
N GLN A 431 -7.28 -20.99 -39.53
CA GLN A 431 -6.51 -22.13 -38.99
C GLN A 431 -6.86 -22.72 -37.62
N ILE A 432 -7.91 -22.28 -36.92
CA ILE A 432 -8.21 -22.84 -35.58
C ILE A 432 -9.40 -23.80 -35.65
N GLU A 433 -9.15 -25.03 -36.11
CA GLU A 433 -10.07 -26.15 -35.97
C GLU A 433 -9.83 -26.95 -34.66
N ARG A 434 -10.83 -26.87 -33.77
CA ARG A 434 -11.37 -27.96 -32.92
C ARG A 434 -10.39 -28.94 -32.25
N GLY A 435 -9.58 -28.45 -31.31
CA GLY A 435 -8.99 -29.27 -30.25
C GLY A 435 -9.73 -29.10 -28.91
N LYS A 436 -10.32 -30.17 -28.35
CA LYS A 436 -10.95 -30.18 -27.01
C LYS A 436 -9.87 -30.04 -25.92
N LEU A 437 -9.60 -28.82 -25.47
CA LEU A 437 -8.71 -28.55 -24.33
C LEU A 437 -9.49 -28.53 -23.02
N LYS A 438 -9.66 -29.70 -22.38
CA LYS A 438 -9.99 -29.79 -20.95
C LYS A 438 -8.70 -29.74 -20.15
N GLY A 439 -8.24 -28.53 -19.81
CA GLY A 439 -7.07 -28.34 -18.95
C GLY A 439 -7.48 -27.98 -17.53
N LYS A 440 -6.99 -28.73 -16.53
CA LYS A 440 -7.08 -28.39 -15.10
C LYS A 440 -6.67 -26.93 -14.88
N GLN A 441 -7.46 -26.22 -14.09
CA GLN A 441 -7.19 -24.85 -13.63
C GLN A 441 -5.88 -24.89 -12.85
N ARG A 442 -4.78 -24.47 -13.48
CA ARG A 442 -3.46 -24.36 -12.85
C ARG A 442 -3.43 -23.13 -11.94
N ASP A 443 -2.61 -23.20 -10.91
CA ASP A 443 -2.38 -22.08 -10.00
C ASP A 443 -1.79 -20.88 -10.77
N ILE A 444 -2.23 -19.67 -10.44
CA ILE A 444 -1.68 -18.42 -11.02
C ILE A 444 -0.21 -18.31 -10.64
N ASP A 445 0.13 -18.71 -9.42
CA ASP A 445 1.52 -18.65 -8.93
C ASP A 445 2.41 -19.59 -9.75
N GLN A 446 1.92 -20.77 -10.15
CA GLN A 446 2.65 -21.67 -11.05
C GLN A 446 2.84 -21.10 -12.45
N ILE A 447 1.89 -20.32 -12.99
CA ILE A 447 2.06 -19.68 -14.29
C ILE A 447 2.92 -18.43 -14.20
N LEU A 448 2.79 -17.62 -13.14
CA LEU A 448 3.71 -16.52 -12.93
C LEU A 448 5.12 -17.08 -12.77
N GLU A 449 5.34 -18.11 -11.95
CA GLU A 449 6.61 -18.82 -11.87
C GLU A 449 7.03 -19.38 -13.23
N GLU A 450 6.18 -20.14 -13.94
CA GLU A 450 6.51 -20.68 -15.26
C GLU A 450 6.83 -19.56 -16.27
N THR A 451 6.08 -18.45 -16.28
CA THR A 451 6.25 -17.30 -17.20
C THR A 451 7.47 -16.45 -16.82
N LEU A 452 7.77 -16.34 -15.53
CA LEU A 452 8.99 -15.72 -15.00
C LEU A 452 10.22 -16.59 -15.24
N LEU A 453 10.05 -17.91 -15.35
CA LEU A 453 11.13 -18.87 -15.64
C LEU A 453 11.33 -19.15 -17.14
N THR A 454 10.35 -18.85 -18.01
CA THR A 454 10.41 -19.15 -19.46
C THR A 454 10.73 -17.95 -20.36
N VAL A 455 10.77 -16.73 -19.80
CA VAL A 455 11.16 -15.48 -20.49
C VAL A 455 12.42 -14.93 -19.85
#